data_AF-A0A166UDU7-F1
#
_entry.id   AF-A0A166UDU7-F1
#
_cell.length_a   1.000
_cell.length_b   1.000
_cell.length_c   1.000
_cell.angle_alpha   90.00
_cell.angle_beta   90.00
_cell.angle_gamma   90.00
#
_symmetry.space_group_name_H-M   'P 1'
#
loop_
_entity.id
_entity.type
_entity.pdbx_description
1 polymer ?
#
loop_
_entity_poly.entity_id
_entity_poly.type
_entity_poly.pdbx_seq_one_letter_code
_entity_poly.pdbx_strand_id
1 'polypeptide(L)'
;MDRVSDETWYAVLLFFALIIVPFLVGLTIFKMYRKVFPVKSSDNLSVVEELDAQRLGFFRPFLIGWVLCGPMVYWFYDTFLAYL
;
A
#
# COMPACT_ATOMS: atom_id res chain seq x y z
N MET A 1 34.33 -6.31 2.04
CA MET A 1 32.86 -6.31 1.92
C MET A 1 32.49 -7.72 1.54
N ASP A 2 32.06 -8.53 2.51
CA ASP A 2 31.56 -9.88 2.25
C ASP A 2 30.52 -9.81 1.15
N ARG A 3 30.69 -10.62 0.11
CA ARG A 3 29.71 -10.74 -0.97
C ARG A 3 28.45 -11.33 -0.35
N VAL A 4 27.54 -10.43 0.04
CA VAL A 4 26.18 -10.80 0.40
C VAL A 4 25.62 -11.60 -0.77
N SER A 5 25.21 -12.85 -0.52
CA SER A 5 24.67 -13.75 -1.55
C SER A 5 23.55 -13.04 -2.32
N ASP A 6 23.53 -13.17 -3.65
CA ASP A 6 22.55 -12.51 -4.53
C ASP A 6 21.10 -12.84 -4.10
N GLU A 7 20.89 -14.01 -3.52
CA GLU A 7 19.64 -14.47 -2.90
C GLU A 7 19.11 -13.50 -1.82
N THR A 8 20.00 -12.91 -1.04
CA THR A 8 19.64 -11.96 0.01
C THR A 8 19.12 -10.66 -0.60
N TRP A 9 19.68 -10.21 -1.73
CA TRP A 9 19.19 -9.03 -2.44
C TRP A 9 17.79 -9.26 -3.00
N TYR A 10 17.49 -10.45 -3.53
CA TYR A 10 16.14 -10.80 -3.97
C TYR A 10 15.13 -10.81 -2.82
N ALA A 11 15.50 -11.36 -1.66
CA ALA A 11 14.64 -11.35 -0.48
C ALA A 11 14.34 -9.92 0.02
N VAL A 12 15.36 -9.05 0.03
CA VAL A 12 15.21 -7.63 0.39
C VAL A 12 14.27 -6.93 -0.60
N LEU A 13 14.45 -7.13 -1.90
CA LEU A 13 13.62 -6.52 -2.93
C LEU A 13 12.17 -6.99 -2.82
N LEU A 14 11.96 -8.28 -2.55
CA LEU A 14 10.63 -8.86 -2.31
C LEU A 14 9.97 -8.24 -1.07
N PHE A 15 10.71 -8.05 0.02
CA PHE A 15 10.20 -7.39 1.23
C PHE A 15 9.74 -5.95 0.94
N PHE A 16 10.54 -5.17 0.21
CA PHE A 16 10.16 -3.81 -0.18
C PHE A 16 8.97 -3.79 -1.14
N ALA A 17 8.92 -4.71 -2.10
CA ALA A 17 7.79 -4.84 -3.03
C ALA A 17 6.47 -5.10 -2.29
N LEU A 18 6.52 -5.93 -1.23
CA LEU A 18 5.38 -6.27 -0.39
C LEU A 18 4.76 -5.06 0.34
N ILE A 19 5.52 -3.98 0.52
CA ILE A 19 5.05 -2.74 1.13
C ILE A 19 4.66 -1.72 0.05
N ILE A 20 5.52 -1.54 -0.96
CA ILE A 20 5.39 -0.50 -1.99
C ILE A 20 4.21 -0.79 -2.93
N VAL A 21 4.04 -2.05 -3.35
CA VAL A 21 2.98 -2.45 -4.30
C VAL A 21 1.58 -2.19 -3.73
N PRO A 22 1.19 -2.70 -2.54
CA PRO A 22 -0.13 -2.41 -1.98
C PRO A 22 -0.31 -0.91 -1.70
N PHE A 23 0.76 -0.19 -1.35
CA PHE A 23 0.69 1.26 -1.18
C PHE A 23 0.33 1.99 -2.50
N LEU A 24 1.00 1.64 -3.61
CA LEU A 24 0.71 2.21 -4.93
C LEU A 24 -0.70 1.85 -5.43
N VAL A 25 -1.14 0.61 -5.21
CA VAL A 25 -2.50 0.16 -5.55
C VAL A 25 -3.54 0.94 -4.76
N GLY A 26 -3.33 1.06 -3.45
CA GLY A 26 -4.17 1.85 -2.55
C GLY A 26 -4.30 3.31 -2.99
N LEU A 27 -3.17 3.94 -3.33
CA LEU A 27 -3.16 5.31 -3.86
C LEU A 27 -3.90 5.43 -5.19
N THR A 28 -3.71 4.49 -6.10
CA THR A 28 -4.37 4.49 -7.41
C THR A 28 -5.88 4.39 -7.27
N ILE A 29 -6.34 3.49 -6.40
CA ILE A 29 -7.77 3.30 -6.12
C ILE A 29 -8.35 4.53 -5.44
N PHE A 30 -7.66 5.10 -4.46
CA PHE A 30 -8.13 6.30 -3.78
C PHE A 30 -8.21 7.51 -4.72
N LYS A 31 -7.24 7.65 -5.63
CA LYS A 31 -7.23 8.69 -6.67
C LYS A 31 -8.36 8.49 -7.69
N MET A 32 -8.59 7.26 -8.12
CA MET A 32 -9.74 6.89 -8.98
C MET A 32 -11.07 7.17 -8.27
N TYR A 33 -11.21 6.73 -7.02
CA TYR A 33 -12.41 6.93 -6.22
C TYR A 33 -12.73 8.41 -6.04
N ARG A 34 -11.74 9.25 -5.71
CA ARG A 34 -11.92 10.70 -5.60
C ARG A 34 -12.25 11.38 -6.93
N LYS A 35 -11.84 10.79 -8.06
CA LYS A 35 -12.19 11.28 -9.40
C LYS A 35 -13.64 10.96 -9.77
N VAL A 36 -14.15 9.80 -9.34
CA VAL A 36 -15.55 9.38 -9.59
C VAL A 36 -16.52 10.04 -8.60
N PHE A 37 -16.11 10.17 -7.34
CA PHE A 37 -16.88 10.83 -6.28
C PHE A 37 -16.10 12.03 -5.74
N PRO A 38 -16.22 13.22 -6.39
CA PRO A 38 -15.59 14.43 -5.90
C PRO A 38 -16.24 14.82 -4.57
N VAL A 39 -15.49 14.66 -3.49
CA VAL A 39 -15.89 15.16 -2.16
C VAL A 39 -15.91 16.68 -2.25
N LYS A 40 -17.09 17.29 -2.09
CA LYS A 40 -17.23 18.75 -1.97
C LYS A 40 -16.38 19.20 -0.78
N SER A 41 -15.44 20.11 -1.01
CA SER A 41 -14.72 20.78 0.08
C SER A 41 -15.74 21.48 0.94
N SER A 42 -15.92 20.99 2.17
CA SER A 42 -16.65 21.76 3.18
C SER A 42 -15.72 22.89 3.59
N ASP A 43 -16.08 24.13 3.27
CA ASP A 43 -15.26 25.34 3.49
C ASP A 43 -14.99 25.66 4.98
N ASN A 44 -15.37 24.77 5.90
CA ASN A 44 -15.27 24.96 7.36
C ASN A 44 -14.67 23.73 8.08
N LEU A 45 -13.57 23.15 7.57
CA LEU A 45 -12.84 22.13 8.33
C LEU A 45 -11.86 22.82 9.29
N SER A 46 -12.00 22.51 10.57
CA SER A 46 -11.08 22.93 11.63
C SER A 46 -9.65 22.46 11.29
N VAL A 47 -8.64 23.27 11.60
CA VAL A 47 -7.20 22.92 11.44
C VAL A 47 -6.86 21.57 12.08
N VAL A 48 -7.62 21.17 13.11
CA VAL A 48 -7.49 19.87 13.79
C VAL A 48 -8.02 18.72 12.93
N GLU A 49 -9.12 18.92 12.20
CA GLU A 49 -9.67 17.91 11.26
C GLU A 49 -8.80 17.76 10.01
N GLU A 50 -8.15 18.83 9.56
CA GLU A 50 -7.25 18.76 8.40
C GLU A 50 -6.00 17.92 8.69
N LEU A 51 -5.42 18.07 9.89
CA LEU A 51 -4.27 17.29 10.33
C LEU A 51 -4.61 15.80 10.53
N ASP A 52 -5.78 15.50 11.09
CA ASP A 52 -6.25 14.12 11.28
C ASP A 52 -6.64 13.46 9.94
N ALA A 53 -7.26 14.23 9.03
CA ALA A 53 -7.55 13.79 7.67
C ALA A 53 -6.27 13.48 6.87
N GLN A 54 -5.17 14.20 7.11
CA GLN A 54 -3.89 13.95 6.46
C GLN A 54 -3.23 12.65 6.97
N ARG A 55 -3.34 12.36 8.27
CA ARG A 55 -2.81 11.13 8.90
C ARG A 55 -3.64 9.90 8.56
N LEU A 56 -4.97 10.00 8.64
CA LEU A 56 -5.91 8.95 8.20
C LEU A 56 -5.88 8.77 6.68
N GLY A 57 -5.55 9.82 5.94
CA GLY A 57 -5.47 9.84 4.47
C GLY A 57 -4.35 8.99 3.88
N PHE A 58 -3.28 8.70 4.63
CA PHE A 58 -2.23 7.77 4.22
C PHE A 58 -2.57 6.33 4.59
N PHE A 59 -3.08 6.12 5.80
CA PHE A 59 -3.31 4.77 6.34
C PHE A 59 -4.50 4.06 5.69
N ARG A 60 -5.57 4.81 5.35
CA ARG A 60 -6.74 4.27 4.65
C ARG A 60 -6.41 3.65 3.29
N PRO A 61 -5.77 4.36 2.33
CA PRO A 61 -5.42 3.76 1.05
C PRO A 61 -4.44 2.60 1.22
N PHE A 62 -3.49 2.69 2.14
CA PHE A 62 -2.57 1.57 2.42
C PHE A 62 -3.31 0.31 2.88
N LEU A 63 -4.21 0.42 3.86
CA LEU A 63 -5.03 -0.72 4.32
C LEU A 63 -5.93 -1.26 3.22
N ILE A 64 -6.56 -0.40 2.41
CA ILE A 64 -7.41 -0.82 1.28
C ILE A 64 -6.57 -1.57 0.25
N GLY A 65 -5.39 -1.03 -0.09
CA GLY A 65 -4.44 -1.67 -0.99
C GLY A 65 -4.00 -3.05 -0.46
N TRP A 66 -3.78 -3.17 0.84
CA TRP A 66 -3.46 -4.45 1.50
C TRP A 66 -4.62 -5.44 1.54
N VAL A 67 -5.86 -5.01 1.73
CA VAL A 67 -7.02 -5.90 1.69
C VAL A 67 -7.22 -6.47 0.28
N LEU A 68 -6.93 -5.68 -0.75
CA LEU A 68 -7.05 -6.11 -2.14
C LEU A 68 -5.84 -6.93 -2.62
N CYS A 69 -4.62 -6.52 -2.25
CA CYS A 69 -3.40 -7.28 -2.58
C CYS A 69 -3.21 -8.49 -1.67
N GLY A 70 -3.80 -8.53 -0.48
CA GLY A 70 -3.60 -9.61 0.51
C GLY A 70 -3.89 -11.01 -0.05
N PRO A 71 -5.04 -11.26 -0.69
CA PRO A 71 -5.31 -12.55 -1.35
C PRO A 71 -4.31 -12.89 -2.45
N MET A 72 -3.87 -11.88 -3.22
CA MET A 72 -2.91 -12.05 -4.30
C MET A 72 -1.50 -12.39 -3.78
N VAL A 73 -1.09 -11.74 -2.69
CA VAL A 73 0.18 -12.02 -1.98
C VAL A 73 0.14 -13.39 -1.32
N TYR A 74 -0.98 -13.76 -0.70
CA TYR A 74 -1.16 -15.09 -0.10
C TYR A 74 -1.06 -16.18 -1.17
N TRP A 75 -1.71 -16.00 -2.33
CA TRP A 75 -1.63 -16.96 -3.42
C TRP A 75 -0.21 -17.05 -4.02
N PHE A 76 0.48 -15.90 -4.15
CA PHE A 76 1.87 -15.88 -4.58
C PHE A 76 2.79 -16.63 -3.59
N TYR A 77 2.58 -16.44 -2.29
CA TYR A 77 3.32 -17.15 -1.25
C TYR A 77 3.07 -18.66 -1.32
N ASP A 78 1.81 -19.09 -1.40
CA ASP A 78 1.43 -20.49 -1.51
C ASP A 78 2.01 -21.16 -2.77
N THR A 79 2.01 -20.44 -3.91
CA THR A 79 2.47 -21.00 -5.19
C THR A 79 3.99 -21.07 -5.30
N PHE A 80 4.72 -20.05 -4.83
CA PHE A 80 6.15 -19.90 -5.11
C PHE A 80 7.06 -20.08 -3.89
N LEU A 81 6.56 -19.83 -2.68
CA LEU A 81 7.35 -19.87 -1.44
C LEU A 81 7.03 -21.09 -0.57
N ALA A 82 5.83 -21.66 -0.63
CA ALA A 82 5.51 -22.86 0.15
C ALA A 82 6.20 -24.13 -0.37
N TYR A 83 6.67 -24.11 -1.62
CA TYR A 83 7.37 -25.23 -2.28
C TYR A 83 8.89 -25.12 -2.24
N LEU A 84 9.45 -24.12 -1.55
CA LEU A 84 10.87 -23.86 -1.39
C LEU A 84 11.34 -24.30 0.00
#